data_AF-A0A4Y7SM79-F1
#
_entry.id   AF-A0A4Y7SM79-F1
#
_cell.length_a   1.000
_cell.length_b   1.000
_cell.length_c   1.000
_cell.angle_alpha   90.00
_cell.angle_beta   90.00
_cell.angle_gamma   90.00
#
_symmetry.space_group_name_H-M   'P 1'
#
loop_
_entity.id
_entity.type
_entity.pdbx_description
1 polymer ?
#
loop_
_entity_poly.entity_id
_entity_poly.type
_entity_poly.pdbx_seq_one_letter_code
_entity_poly.pdbx_strand_id
1 'polypeptide(L)'
;MARPSETLPPSSPITTSSDLPGSDPPPGSSDDSIMAERYNRLLHSKSQKKRKHDGEGVSLTRLGRGIRKTIDLYADIDNLIILADAYEFSEGNPALSDGEDEEDEEDAKAKAEEKLLRKRAATALKLLVSSVPNIDKALSNVEPQVLTVNLAQLQRGANDGRSEDTSNLRGPVGNWVSQLQPSAPPLLSDDKAARGLQHDKCGELLSSVEHDWSDLEVRRKIRSYEAGYESSMFARALYAGYSGDPKNLEEGFLKSSMMVKAFKHIFTSPKSSQDVDVTICQAMQV
;
A
#
# COMPACT_ATOMS: atom_id res chain seq x y z
N MET A 1 65.33 -24.19 -49.62
CA MET A 1 64.60 -23.94 -50.88
C MET A 1 63.79 -22.67 -50.73
N ALA A 2 63.85 -21.79 -51.72
CA ALA A 2 63.40 -20.40 -51.68
C ALA A 2 62.01 -20.19 -52.32
N ARG A 3 61.25 -19.22 -51.76
CA ARG A 3 60.20 -18.24 -52.24
C ARG A 3 59.32 -18.54 -53.48
N PRO A 4 58.11 -17.92 -53.65
CA PRO A 4 57.72 -16.52 -53.33
C PRO A 4 56.38 -16.39 -52.56
N SER A 5 56.04 -15.32 -51.81
CA SER A 5 55.88 -13.86 -52.07
C SER A 5 54.70 -13.49 -52.97
N GLU A 6 53.60 -13.03 -52.36
CA GLU A 6 52.62 -12.13 -53.00
C GLU A 6 52.04 -11.16 -51.97
N THR A 7 51.90 -9.90 -52.39
CA THR A 7 51.64 -8.69 -51.61
C THR A 7 50.44 -7.94 -52.17
N LEU A 8 49.48 -7.60 -51.29
CA LEU A 8 48.58 -6.42 -51.18
C LEU A 8 47.76 -5.93 -52.40
N PRO A 9 46.57 -5.33 -52.14
CA PRO A 9 46.56 -3.86 -52.06
C PRO A 9 45.74 -3.27 -50.87
N PRO A 10 45.95 -1.98 -50.56
CA PRO A 10 45.42 -1.29 -49.38
C PRO A 10 44.04 -0.63 -49.62
N SER A 11 43.27 -0.47 -48.54
CA SER A 11 42.00 0.26 -48.51
C SER A 11 42.23 1.78 -48.57
N SER A 12 41.56 2.46 -49.51
CA SER A 12 41.52 3.92 -49.61
C SER A 12 40.47 4.53 -48.65
N PRO A 13 40.67 5.77 -48.17
CA PRO A 13 39.70 6.56 -47.39
C PRO A 13 38.89 7.55 -48.28
N ILE A 14 38.08 8.42 -47.64
CA ILE A 14 37.33 9.60 -48.15
C ILE A 14 35.82 9.25 -48.37
N THR A 15 34.78 9.97 -47.90
CA THR A 15 34.55 11.43 -47.81
C THR A 15 33.33 11.74 -46.94
N THR A 16 33.34 12.91 -46.30
CA THR A 16 32.19 13.68 -45.77
C THR A 16 31.42 14.42 -46.89
N SER A 17 30.09 14.43 -46.82
CA SER A 17 29.16 15.36 -47.52
C SER A 17 27.76 15.11 -46.92
N SER A 18 27.28 15.88 -45.95
CA SER A 18 26.44 17.10 -46.10
C SER A 18 25.14 16.92 -46.91
N ASP A 19 24.05 17.35 -46.24
CA ASP A 19 22.77 17.85 -46.75
C ASP A 19 21.59 16.87 -46.91
N LEU A 20 20.73 16.85 -45.88
CA LEU A 20 19.28 16.92 -46.06
C LEU A 20 18.67 17.92 -45.06
N PRO A 21 17.69 18.74 -45.49
CA PRO A 21 17.25 19.93 -44.77
C PRO A 21 16.26 19.62 -43.66
N GLY A 22 16.28 20.49 -42.64
CA GLY A 22 15.46 20.41 -41.46
C GLY A 22 13.96 20.44 -41.73
N SER A 23 13.24 19.71 -40.88
CA SER A 23 11.88 20.06 -40.49
C SER A 23 11.95 20.40 -39.01
N ASP A 24 11.99 21.69 -38.72
CA ASP A 24 11.69 22.18 -37.37
C ASP A 24 10.25 21.79 -37.03
N PRO A 25 9.97 21.21 -35.85
CA PRO A 25 8.59 21.05 -35.39
C PRO A 25 8.01 22.44 -35.03
N PRO A 26 6.69 22.64 -35.22
CA PRO A 26 6.06 23.95 -35.09
C PRO A 26 6.07 24.41 -33.62
N PRO A 27 6.22 25.73 -33.36
CA PRO A 27 6.13 26.27 -32.02
C PRO A 27 4.66 26.54 -31.70
N GLY A 28 4.06 25.76 -30.80
CA GLY A 28 2.71 26.08 -30.35
C GLY A 28 2.04 25.00 -29.53
N SER A 29 1.81 25.36 -28.27
CA SER A 29 0.91 24.76 -27.28
C SER A 29 1.18 23.32 -26.88
N SER A 30 1.58 23.11 -25.63
CA SER A 30 0.89 22.08 -24.86
C SER A 30 1.07 22.26 -23.35
N ASP A 31 -0.05 22.36 -22.66
CA ASP A 31 -0.20 21.96 -21.26
C ASP A 31 -0.01 20.43 -21.09
N ASP A 32 0.54 19.71 -22.08
CA ASP A 32 0.78 18.25 -22.06
C ASP A 32 2.04 17.86 -21.27
N SER A 33 2.76 18.84 -20.70
CA SER A 33 4.10 18.62 -20.16
C SER A 33 4.14 18.11 -18.72
N ILE A 34 3.06 18.17 -17.93
CA ILE A 34 3.16 17.82 -16.50
C ILE A 34 3.11 16.29 -16.28
N MET A 35 2.40 15.58 -17.15
CA MET A 35 2.02 14.16 -16.99
C MET A 35 3.18 13.21 -17.28
N ALA A 36 3.86 13.42 -18.41
CA ALA A 36 5.02 12.64 -18.80
C ALA A 36 6.25 12.97 -17.92
N GLU A 37 6.30 14.16 -17.33
CA GLU A 37 7.50 14.64 -16.64
C GLU A 37 7.68 13.97 -15.27
N ARG A 38 6.63 13.77 -14.46
CA ARG A 38 6.77 13.08 -13.16
C ARG A 38 7.14 11.60 -13.34
N TYR A 39 6.37 10.87 -14.14
CA TYR A 39 6.68 9.49 -14.53
C TYR A 39 8.08 9.32 -15.12
N ASN A 40 8.46 10.11 -16.13
CA ASN A 40 9.80 10.00 -16.73
C ASN A 40 10.90 10.38 -15.74
N ARG A 41 10.70 11.39 -14.88
CA ARG A 41 11.65 11.71 -13.80
C ARG A 41 11.89 10.52 -12.88
N LEU A 42 10.86 9.77 -12.52
CA LEU A 42 10.97 8.58 -11.66
C LEU A 42 11.65 7.41 -12.36
N LEU A 43 11.41 7.21 -13.65
CA LEU A 43 12.11 6.19 -14.43
C LEU A 43 13.62 6.46 -14.50
N HIS A 44 14.01 7.72 -14.70
CA HIS A 44 15.41 8.11 -14.87
C HIS A 44 16.17 8.31 -13.55
N SER A 45 15.49 8.47 -12.41
CA SER A 45 16.14 8.68 -11.11
C SER A 45 16.61 7.40 -10.39
N LYS A 46 16.14 6.21 -10.81
CA LYS A 46 16.48 4.92 -10.19
C LYS A 46 17.97 4.53 -10.28
N SER A 47 18.84 5.34 -10.88
CA SER A 47 20.25 5.00 -11.12
C SER A 47 21.32 5.73 -10.28
N GLN A 48 21.05 6.72 -9.40
CA GLN A 48 22.16 7.42 -8.71
C GLN A 48 21.96 7.78 -7.23
N LYS A 49 23.10 7.77 -6.51
CA LYS A 49 23.27 7.87 -5.04
C LYS A 49 22.95 9.26 -4.45
N LYS A 50 22.48 9.22 -3.21
CA LYS A 50 22.03 10.31 -2.32
C LYS A 50 23.00 11.48 -2.12
N ARG A 51 22.45 12.71 -2.08
CA ARG A 51 22.96 13.86 -1.31
C ARG A 51 21.88 14.39 -0.36
N LYS A 52 22.31 15.10 0.69
CA LYS A 52 21.49 15.62 1.79
C LYS A 52 21.16 17.09 1.52
N HIS A 53 19.88 17.48 1.61
CA HIS A 53 19.43 18.86 1.54
C HIS A 53 18.81 19.25 2.89
N ASP A 54 19.26 20.36 3.46
CA ASP A 54 18.69 21.01 4.64
C ASP A 54 17.78 22.14 4.18
N GLY A 55 16.50 22.10 4.58
CA GLY A 55 15.51 23.12 4.25
C GLY A 55 14.48 23.24 5.36
N GLU A 56 14.39 24.45 5.92
CA GLU A 56 13.52 24.85 7.02
C GLU A 56 12.07 24.99 6.52
N GLY A 57 11.30 23.91 6.70
CA GLY A 57 9.87 23.81 6.41
C GLY A 57 9.28 22.61 7.16
N VAL A 58 7.96 22.46 7.21
CA VAL A 58 7.35 21.24 7.78
C VAL A 58 7.88 20.04 7.01
N SER A 59 8.63 19.16 7.67
CA SER A 59 9.27 18.00 7.02
C SER A 59 8.23 17.19 6.23
N LEU A 60 8.55 16.82 4.99
CA LEU A 60 7.72 15.91 4.20
C LEU A 60 7.48 14.57 4.91
N THR A 61 8.40 14.16 5.80
CA THR A 61 8.19 13.01 6.69
C THR A 61 7.01 13.23 7.63
N ARG A 62 6.82 14.45 8.14
CA ARG A 62 5.68 14.79 9.00
C ARG A 62 4.38 14.87 8.19
N LEU A 63 4.43 15.46 6.99
CA LEU A 63 3.28 15.54 6.08
C LEU A 63 2.83 14.15 5.61
N GLY A 64 3.77 13.22 5.41
CA GLY A 64 3.47 11.85 4.99
C GLY A 64 2.68 11.02 6.01
N ARG A 65 2.69 11.38 7.31
CA ARG A 65 2.09 10.56 8.39
C ARG A 65 0.59 10.29 8.22
N GLY A 66 -0.14 11.19 7.57
CA GLY A 66 -1.58 11.05 7.33
C GLY A 66 -1.95 10.19 6.13
N ILE A 67 -1.02 9.92 5.21
CA ILE A 67 -1.31 9.32 3.90
C ILE A 67 -2.03 7.98 4.02
N ARG A 68 -1.58 7.12 4.96
CA ARG A 68 -2.19 5.81 5.19
C ARG A 68 -3.62 5.86 5.70
N LYS A 69 -4.02 6.97 6.32
CA LYS A 69 -5.37 7.15 6.86
C LYS A 69 -6.33 7.80 5.87
N THR A 70 -5.83 8.75 5.07
CA THR A 70 -6.68 9.64 4.29
C THR A 70 -6.61 9.41 2.79
N ILE A 71 -5.54 8.77 2.30
CA ILE A 71 -5.26 8.64 0.86
C ILE A 71 -5.30 7.17 0.45
N ASP A 72 -4.32 6.37 0.88
CA ASP A 72 -4.22 4.95 0.53
C ASP A 72 -3.45 4.17 1.60
N LEU A 73 -4.04 3.07 2.06
CA LEU A 73 -3.53 2.27 3.17
C LEU A 73 -2.30 1.40 2.80
N TYR A 74 -2.12 1.06 1.52
CA TYR A 74 -1.16 0.04 1.09
C TYR A 74 -0.25 0.46 -0.07
N ALA A 75 -0.68 1.39 -0.92
CA ALA A 75 0.07 1.80 -2.11
C ALA A 75 1.45 2.36 -1.74
N ASP A 76 2.46 2.00 -2.52
CA ASP A 76 3.72 2.74 -2.51
C ASP A 76 3.52 4.08 -3.23
N ILE A 77 4.04 5.17 -2.67
CA ILE A 77 3.76 6.51 -3.21
C ILE A 77 4.37 6.68 -4.61
N ASP A 78 5.54 6.07 -4.88
CA ASP A 78 6.15 6.13 -6.21
C ASP A 78 5.26 5.41 -7.22
N ASN A 79 4.80 4.20 -6.86
CA ASN A 79 3.89 3.44 -7.71
C ASN A 79 2.54 4.13 -7.90
N LEU A 80 2.04 4.81 -6.87
CA LEU A 80 0.80 5.60 -6.95
C LEU A 80 0.95 6.72 -7.98
N ILE A 81 2.06 7.45 -7.99
CA ILE A 81 2.32 8.50 -8.98
C ILE A 81 2.47 7.90 -10.37
N ILE A 82 3.22 6.81 -10.50
CA ILE A 82 3.41 6.11 -11.78
C ILE A 82 2.06 5.68 -12.38
N LEU A 83 1.21 5.05 -11.58
CA LEU A 83 -0.10 4.56 -12.03
C LEU A 83 -1.09 5.70 -12.31
N ALA A 84 -1.01 6.78 -11.54
CA ALA A 84 -1.80 7.99 -11.78
C ALA A 84 -1.42 8.67 -13.09
N ASP A 85 -0.13 8.90 -13.33
CA ASP A 85 0.36 9.49 -14.57
C ASP A 85 0.02 8.61 -15.78
N ALA A 86 0.13 7.27 -15.64
CA ALA A 86 -0.27 6.32 -16.68
C ALA A 86 -1.78 6.37 -16.98
N TYR A 87 -2.64 6.51 -15.96
CA TYR A 87 -4.08 6.70 -16.15
C TYR A 87 -4.38 7.96 -16.95
N GLU A 88 -3.81 9.09 -16.54
CA GLU A 88 -4.10 10.37 -17.17
C GLU A 88 -3.54 10.45 -18.59
N PHE A 89 -2.41 9.79 -18.88
CA PHE A 89 -1.90 9.62 -20.24
C PHE A 89 -2.86 8.82 -21.13
N SER A 90 -3.41 7.70 -20.63
CA SER A 90 -4.38 6.90 -21.40
C SER A 90 -5.69 7.64 -21.66
N GLU A 91 -6.20 8.41 -20.68
CA GLU A 91 -7.44 9.19 -20.84
C GLU A 91 -7.24 10.40 -21.76
N GLY A 92 -6.04 11.00 -21.74
CA GLY A 92 -5.66 12.09 -22.65
C GLY A 92 -5.38 11.64 -24.07
N ASN A 93 -5.16 10.34 -24.30
CA ASN A 93 -4.93 9.76 -25.62
C ASN A 93 -5.78 8.49 -25.84
N PRO A 94 -7.08 8.64 -26.16
CA PRO A 94 -8.01 7.53 -26.32
C PRO A 94 -7.60 6.53 -27.42
N ALA A 95 -6.78 6.96 -28.39
CA ALA A 95 -6.25 6.11 -29.45
C ALA A 95 -5.25 5.05 -28.95
N LEU A 96 -4.76 5.18 -27.71
CA LEU A 96 -3.91 4.19 -27.04
C LEU A 96 -4.68 3.34 -26.01
N SER A 97 -5.97 3.62 -25.79
CA SER A 97 -6.77 2.99 -24.72
C SER A 97 -7.16 1.56 -25.07
N ASP A 98 -7.57 1.28 -26.32
CA ASP A 98 -8.18 0.01 -26.68
C ASP A 98 -7.82 -0.36 -28.13
N GLY A 99 -6.91 -1.31 -28.30
CA GLY A 99 -6.87 -2.14 -29.50
C GLY A 99 -7.91 -3.24 -29.31
N GLU A 100 -8.86 -3.39 -30.23
CA GLU A 100 -9.80 -4.51 -30.26
C GLU A 100 -9.08 -5.78 -30.75
N ASP A 101 -8.09 -6.24 -30.00
CA ASP A 101 -7.54 -7.58 -30.23
C ASP A 101 -8.52 -8.60 -29.61
N GLU A 102 -8.71 -9.76 -30.25
CA GLU A 102 -9.44 -10.87 -29.65
C GLU A 102 -8.66 -11.39 -28.43
N GLU A 103 -8.97 -10.83 -27.26
CA GLU A 103 -8.41 -11.22 -25.98
C GLU A 103 -9.26 -12.31 -25.34
N ASP A 104 -8.62 -13.24 -24.64
CA ASP A 104 -9.35 -14.21 -23.84
C ASP A 104 -9.95 -13.56 -22.58
N GLU A 105 -10.86 -14.27 -21.91
CA GLU A 105 -11.57 -13.75 -20.73
C GLU A 105 -10.62 -13.42 -19.57
N GLU A 106 -9.47 -14.10 -19.48
CA GLU A 106 -8.48 -13.89 -18.42
C GLU A 106 -7.71 -12.59 -18.65
N ASP A 107 -7.23 -12.36 -19.88
CA ASP A 107 -6.53 -11.15 -20.28
C ASP A 107 -7.44 -9.92 -20.18
N ALA A 108 -8.69 -10.03 -20.64
CA ALA A 108 -9.68 -8.97 -20.52
C ALA A 108 -9.92 -8.57 -19.04
N LYS A 109 -10.00 -9.58 -18.15
CA LYS A 109 -10.15 -9.34 -16.70
C LYS A 109 -8.91 -8.67 -16.10
N ALA A 110 -7.72 -9.11 -16.47
CA ALA A 110 -6.46 -8.52 -16.02
C ALA A 110 -6.33 -7.05 -16.45
N LYS A 111 -6.66 -6.73 -17.70
CA LYS A 111 -6.67 -5.34 -18.20
C LYS A 111 -7.71 -4.49 -17.49
N ALA A 112 -8.90 -5.02 -17.24
CA ALA A 112 -9.94 -4.31 -16.49
C ALA A 112 -9.49 -4.02 -15.05
N GLU A 113 -8.84 -4.97 -14.38
CA GLU A 113 -8.28 -4.80 -13.05
C GLU A 113 -7.15 -3.76 -13.04
N GLU A 114 -6.26 -3.80 -14.03
CA GLU A 114 -5.19 -2.82 -14.18
C GLU A 114 -5.75 -1.40 -14.41
N LYS A 115 -6.73 -1.25 -15.29
CA LYS A 115 -7.41 0.03 -15.55
C LYS A 115 -8.06 0.58 -14.28
N LEU A 116 -8.69 -0.29 -13.49
CA LEU A 116 -9.28 0.08 -12.21
C LEU A 116 -8.21 0.51 -11.20
N LEU A 117 -7.08 -0.17 -11.14
CA LEU A 117 -5.96 0.17 -10.27
C LEU A 117 -5.37 1.54 -10.63
N ARG A 118 -5.14 1.81 -11.91
CA ARG A 118 -4.68 3.11 -12.44
C ARG A 118 -5.65 4.24 -12.09
N LYS A 119 -6.96 4.01 -12.27
CA LYS A 119 -8.02 4.97 -11.91
C LYS A 119 -8.04 5.29 -10.41
N ARG A 120 -7.88 4.26 -9.56
CA ARG A 120 -7.77 4.44 -8.10
C ARG A 120 -6.54 5.26 -7.74
N ALA A 121 -5.40 4.99 -8.35
CA ALA A 121 -4.16 5.74 -8.13
C ALA A 121 -4.29 7.22 -8.54
N ALA A 122 -4.90 7.51 -9.69
CA ALA A 122 -5.18 8.89 -10.11
C ALA A 122 -6.09 9.63 -9.12
N THR A 123 -7.11 8.95 -8.61
CA THR A 123 -7.99 9.52 -7.56
C THR A 123 -7.20 9.79 -6.28
N ALA A 124 -6.36 8.85 -5.86
CA ALA A 124 -5.53 8.98 -4.66
C ALA A 124 -4.50 10.10 -4.79
N LEU A 125 -3.87 10.28 -5.96
CA LEU A 125 -2.94 11.39 -6.20
C LEU A 125 -3.64 12.75 -6.11
N LYS A 126 -4.84 12.86 -6.68
CA LYS A 126 -5.66 14.09 -6.57
C LYS A 126 -5.99 14.41 -5.12
N LEU A 127 -6.39 13.41 -4.33
CA LEU A 127 -6.62 13.57 -2.89
C LEU A 127 -5.34 13.95 -2.13
N LEU A 128 -4.19 13.37 -2.50
CA LEU A 128 -2.91 13.70 -1.88
C LEU A 128 -2.59 15.18 -2.10
N VAL A 129 -2.70 15.65 -3.35
CA VAL A 129 -2.43 17.02 -3.74
C VAL A 129 -3.38 18.02 -3.06
N SER A 130 -4.66 17.67 -2.93
CA SER A 130 -5.64 18.56 -2.30
C SER A 130 -5.57 18.60 -0.78
N SER A 131 -5.14 17.50 -0.14
CA SER A 131 -5.27 17.32 1.32
C SER A 131 -4.00 17.66 2.08
N VAL A 132 -2.83 17.66 1.42
CA VAL A 132 -1.53 17.90 2.05
C VAL A 132 -0.99 19.27 1.64
N PRO A 133 -0.82 20.23 2.56
CA PRO A 133 -0.37 21.57 2.23
C PRO A 133 1.00 21.59 1.54
N ASN A 134 1.15 22.39 0.47
CA ASN A 134 2.38 22.58 -0.31
C ASN A 134 2.97 21.31 -0.93
N ILE A 135 2.21 20.22 -1.00
CA ILE A 135 2.68 18.97 -1.59
C ILE A 135 2.85 19.10 -3.11
N ASP A 136 2.03 19.93 -3.75
CA ASP A 136 2.12 20.29 -5.16
C ASP A 136 3.53 20.80 -5.51
N LYS A 137 4.07 21.71 -4.70
CA LYS A 137 5.43 22.25 -4.89
C LYS A 137 6.52 21.22 -4.65
N ALA A 138 6.25 20.22 -3.82
CA ALA A 138 7.20 19.14 -3.52
C ALA A 138 7.23 18.07 -4.63
N LEU A 139 6.17 17.99 -5.45
CA LEU A 139 5.98 16.94 -6.45
C LEU A 139 6.08 17.44 -7.90
N SER A 140 5.71 18.70 -8.15
CA SER A 140 5.62 19.29 -9.49
C SER A 140 6.79 20.22 -9.77
N ASN A 141 7.29 20.22 -11.01
CA ASN A 141 8.35 21.11 -11.50
C ASN A 141 9.65 21.06 -10.67
N VAL A 142 9.96 19.92 -10.06
CA VAL A 142 11.18 19.67 -9.28
C VAL A 142 12.18 18.80 -10.04
N GLU A 143 13.47 18.97 -9.76
CA GLU A 143 14.52 18.10 -10.33
C GLU A 143 14.28 16.63 -9.94
N PRO A 144 14.50 15.64 -10.83
CA PRO A 144 14.29 14.22 -10.54
C PRO A 144 14.96 13.71 -9.24
N GLN A 145 16.15 14.23 -8.90
CA GLN A 145 16.83 13.86 -7.65
C GLN A 145 16.07 14.36 -6.42
N VAL A 146 15.58 15.61 -6.48
CA VAL A 146 14.80 16.24 -5.40
C VAL A 146 13.45 15.52 -5.26
N LEU A 147 12.80 15.19 -6.37
CA LEU A 147 11.55 14.42 -6.37
C LEU A 147 11.72 13.08 -5.63
N THR A 148 12.78 12.34 -5.96
CA THR A 148 13.06 11.03 -5.34
C THR A 148 13.27 11.15 -3.83
N VAL A 149 13.98 12.18 -3.38
CA VAL A 149 14.17 12.44 -1.94
C VAL A 149 12.84 12.80 -1.27
N ASN A 150 12.03 13.64 -1.92
CA ASN A 150 10.73 14.06 -1.40
C ASN A 150 9.78 12.88 -1.24
N LEU A 151 9.70 12.00 -2.24
CA LEU A 151 8.87 10.80 -2.17
C LEU A 151 9.36 9.82 -1.10
N ALA A 152 10.67 9.60 -0.99
CA ALA A 152 11.22 8.77 0.07
C ALA A 152 10.89 9.31 1.48
N GLN A 153 10.88 10.63 1.66
CA GLN A 153 10.46 11.25 2.91
C GLN A 153 8.96 11.07 3.17
N LEU A 154 8.11 11.25 2.16
CA LEU A 154 6.66 11.01 2.27
C LEU A 154 6.36 9.56 2.59
N GLN A 155 7.02 8.62 1.91
CA GLN A 155 6.85 7.18 2.11
C GLN A 155 7.28 6.78 3.52
N ARG A 156 8.42 7.31 3.99
CA ARG A 156 8.84 7.13 5.37
C ARG A 156 7.80 7.67 6.35
N GLY A 157 7.30 8.88 6.11
CA GLY A 157 6.25 9.48 6.92
C GLY A 157 4.99 8.62 7.01
N ALA A 158 4.51 8.13 5.87
CA ALA A 158 3.36 7.25 5.76
C ALA A 158 3.56 5.94 6.55
N ASN A 159 4.74 5.33 6.41
CA ASN A 159 5.10 4.12 7.14
C ASN A 159 5.22 4.37 8.65
N ASP A 160 5.83 5.49 9.06
CA ASP A 160 5.98 5.88 10.46
C ASP A 160 4.61 6.16 11.11
N GLY A 161 3.68 6.79 10.38
CA GLY A 161 2.31 7.02 10.83
C GLY A 161 1.57 5.70 11.09
N ARG A 162 1.58 4.78 10.12
CA ARG A 162 0.98 3.44 10.29
C ARG A 162 1.63 2.64 11.43
N SER A 163 2.96 2.74 11.56
CA SER A 163 3.70 2.04 12.62
C SER A 163 3.34 2.59 14.00
N GLU A 164 3.20 3.92 14.11
CA GLU A 164 2.70 4.56 15.33
C GLU A 164 1.28 4.09 15.65
N ASP A 165 0.35 4.15 14.70
CA ASP A 165 -1.04 3.71 14.91
C ASP A 165 -1.13 2.27 15.42
N THR A 166 -0.42 1.34 14.77
CA THR A 166 -0.40 -0.07 15.16
C THR A 166 0.29 -0.30 16.50
N SER A 167 1.32 0.49 16.83
CA SER A 167 2.00 0.42 18.12
C SER A 167 1.11 0.91 19.27
N ASN A 168 0.41 2.03 19.06
CA ASN A 168 -0.48 2.65 20.03
C ASN A 168 -1.74 1.81 20.30
N LEU A 169 -2.11 0.93 19.38
CA LEU A 169 -3.24 0.02 19.55
C LEU A 169 -2.94 -1.17 20.49
N ARG A 170 -1.66 -1.54 20.70
CA ARG A 170 -1.27 -2.76 21.44
C ARG A 170 -1.70 -2.76 22.91
N GLY A 171 -1.59 -1.62 23.58
CA GLY A 171 -2.02 -1.46 24.98
C GLY A 171 -3.55 -1.49 25.11
N PRO A 172 -4.28 -0.62 24.38
CA PRO A 172 -5.74 -0.59 24.36
C PRO A 172 -6.38 -1.94 24.04
N VAL A 173 -5.89 -2.67 23.03
CA VAL A 173 -6.43 -4.01 22.70
C VAL A 173 -6.28 -4.99 23.86
N GLY A 174 -5.14 -4.96 24.57
CA GLY A 174 -4.96 -5.76 25.79
C GLY A 174 -6.04 -5.46 26.83
N ASN A 175 -6.30 -4.18 27.09
CA ASN A 175 -7.36 -3.75 28.01
C ASN A 175 -8.75 -4.19 27.53
N TRP A 176 -9.05 -4.12 26.23
CA TRP A 176 -10.32 -4.56 25.67
C TRP A 176 -10.52 -6.07 25.82
N VAL A 177 -9.47 -6.86 25.60
CA VAL A 177 -9.53 -8.31 25.82
C VAL A 177 -9.72 -8.64 27.30
N SER A 178 -9.08 -7.91 28.22
CA SER A 178 -9.30 -8.09 29.66
C SER A 178 -10.74 -7.79 30.09
N GLN A 179 -11.44 -6.88 29.41
CA GLN A 179 -12.88 -6.63 29.65
C GLN A 179 -13.75 -7.82 29.24
N LEU A 180 -13.33 -8.60 28.24
CA LEU A 180 -14.03 -9.81 27.79
C LEU A 180 -13.84 -11.02 28.73
N GLN A 181 -12.87 -10.95 29.65
CA GLN A 181 -12.63 -12.00 30.65
C GLN A 181 -12.23 -11.39 32.01
N PRO A 182 -13.16 -10.74 32.73
CA PRO A 182 -12.85 -10.02 33.98
C PRO A 182 -12.30 -10.90 35.11
N SER A 183 -12.55 -12.21 35.06
CA SER A 183 -12.08 -13.17 36.06
C SER A 183 -10.60 -13.54 35.91
N ALA A 184 -9.97 -13.23 34.78
CA ALA A 184 -8.56 -13.52 34.53
C ALA A 184 -7.65 -12.33 34.89
N PRO A 185 -6.36 -12.59 35.19
CA PRO A 185 -5.38 -11.52 35.35
C PRO A 185 -5.41 -10.57 34.14
N PRO A 186 -5.44 -9.24 34.36
CA PRO A 186 -5.40 -8.29 33.27
C PRO A 186 -4.14 -8.43 32.40
N LEU A 187 -4.28 -8.19 31.11
CA LEU A 187 -3.17 -8.20 30.16
C LEU A 187 -2.39 -6.91 30.31
N LEU A 188 -1.24 -6.99 30.98
CA LEU A 188 -0.37 -5.83 31.19
C LEU A 188 0.26 -5.39 29.87
N SER A 189 0.37 -4.07 29.65
CA SER A 189 0.81 -3.46 28.38
C SER A 189 2.25 -3.85 27.98
N ASP A 190 3.09 -4.15 28.96
CA ASP A 190 4.51 -4.46 28.88
C ASP A 190 4.82 -5.97 28.89
N ASP A 191 3.93 -6.80 29.42
CA ASP A 191 4.06 -8.25 29.37
C ASP A 191 3.56 -8.83 28.04
N LYS A 192 4.51 -9.28 27.22
CA LYS A 192 4.24 -9.96 25.94
C LYS A 192 3.98 -11.46 26.11
N ALA A 193 4.51 -12.08 27.16
CA ALA A 193 4.43 -13.52 27.37
C ALA A 193 3.01 -13.95 27.78
N ALA A 194 2.27 -13.07 28.44
CA ALA A 194 0.89 -13.30 28.86
C ALA A 194 -0.16 -13.17 27.73
N ARG A 195 0.23 -13.04 26.45
CA ARG A 195 -0.68 -12.77 25.32
C ARG A 195 -0.60 -13.82 24.21
N GLY A 196 -1.48 -13.71 23.22
CA GLY A 196 -1.48 -14.56 22.03
C GLY A 196 -2.12 -15.93 22.28
N LEU A 197 -1.75 -16.94 21.49
CA LEU A 197 -2.42 -18.25 21.49
C LEU A 197 -2.33 -19.02 22.81
N GLN A 198 -1.32 -18.73 23.64
CA GLN A 198 -1.16 -19.38 24.95
C GLN A 198 -2.14 -18.87 26.00
N HIS A 199 -2.61 -17.62 25.87
CA HIS A 199 -3.65 -17.08 26.74
C HIS A 199 -5.03 -17.52 26.23
N ASP A 200 -5.90 -18.04 27.10
CA ASP A 200 -7.18 -18.63 26.70
C ASP A 200 -8.07 -17.67 25.87
N LYS A 201 -8.41 -16.48 26.38
CA LYS A 201 -9.25 -15.52 25.63
C LYS A 201 -8.58 -14.96 24.37
N CYS A 202 -7.29 -14.61 24.42
CA CYS A 202 -6.55 -14.18 23.23
C CYS A 202 -6.51 -15.28 22.16
N GLY A 203 -6.24 -16.52 22.56
CA GLY A 203 -6.20 -17.66 21.66
C GLY A 203 -7.57 -17.96 21.05
N GLU A 204 -8.64 -17.89 21.85
CA GLU A 204 -10.02 -17.97 21.36
C GLU A 204 -10.25 -16.93 20.26
N LEU A 205 -9.99 -15.66 20.54
CA LEU A 205 -10.20 -14.56 19.59
C LEU A 205 -9.34 -14.67 18.32
N LEU A 206 -8.14 -15.23 18.42
CA LEU A 206 -7.23 -15.42 17.29
C LEU A 206 -7.50 -16.72 16.50
N SER A 207 -8.23 -17.67 17.08
CA SER A 207 -8.57 -18.92 16.41
C SER A 207 -9.56 -18.68 15.26
N SER A 208 -9.46 -19.50 14.20
CA SER A 208 -10.46 -19.49 13.12
C SER A 208 -11.84 -19.84 13.67
N VAL A 209 -12.88 -19.22 13.13
CA VAL A 209 -14.28 -19.63 13.41
C VAL A 209 -14.52 -21.08 13.03
N GLU A 210 -13.74 -21.62 12.09
CA GLU A 210 -13.80 -23.00 11.59
C GLU A 210 -13.37 -24.04 12.63
N HIS A 211 -12.65 -23.62 13.68
CA HIS A 211 -12.15 -24.52 14.73
C HIS A 211 -12.87 -24.26 16.04
N ASP A 212 -13.36 -25.34 16.68
CA ASP A 212 -13.98 -25.24 17.99
C ASP A 212 -12.93 -25.06 19.09
N TRP A 213 -12.74 -23.83 19.57
CA TRP A 213 -11.81 -23.51 20.65
C TRP A 213 -12.19 -24.14 22.00
N SER A 214 -13.45 -24.52 22.17
CA SER A 214 -13.91 -25.17 23.41
C SER A 214 -13.40 -26.61 23.51
N ASP A 215 -13.11 -27.26 22.38
CA ASP A 215 -12.43 -28.55 22.33
C ASP A 215 -10.95 -28.40 22.73
N LEU A 216 -10.56 -29.08 23.80
CA LEU A 216 -9.20 -29.07 24.35
C LEU A 216 -8.17 -29.66 23.38
N GLU A 217 -8.57 -30.63 22.55
CA GLU A 217 -7.68 -31.21 21.54
C GLU A 217 -7.40 -30.18 20.45
N VAL A 218 -8.45 -29.55 19.91
CA VAL A 218 -8.35 -28.48 18.91
C VAL A 218 -7.50 -27.33 19.45
N ARG A 219 -7.76 -26.88 20.67
CA ARG A 219 -6.97 -25.82 21.33
C ARG A 219 -5.49 -26.17 21.42
N ARG A 220 -5.16 -27.42 21.77
CA ARG A 220 -3.78 -27.89 21.84
C ARG A 220 -3.13 -27.85 20.45
N LYS A 221 -3.82 -28.33 19.41
CA LYS A 221 -3.33 -28.34 18.02
C LYS A 221 -3.05 -26.93 17.48
N ILE A 222 -3.95 -25.98 17.77
CA ILE A 222 -3.75 -24.56 17.44
C ILE A 222 -2.50 -24.00 18.15
N ARG A 223 -2.34 -24.29 19.45
CA ARG A 223 -1.18 -23.82 20.23
C ARG A 223 0.14 -24.43 19.78
N SER A 224 0.14 -25.64 19.24
CA SER A 224 1.32 -26.31 18.69
C SER A 224 1.58 -26.01 17.22
N TYR A 225 0.73 -25.21 16.56
CA TYR A 225 0.79 -24.95 15.12
C TYR A 225 0.80 -26.25 14.30
N GLU A 226 -0.08 -27.19 14.65
CA GLU A 226 -0.24 -28.42 13.89
C GLU A 226 -0.86 -28.14 12.51
N ALA A 227 -0.47 -28.93 11.51
CA ALA A 227 -0.95 -28.76 10.14
C ALA A 227 -2.49 -28.84 10.07
N GLY A 228 -3.13 -27.85 9.45
CA GLY A 228 -4.58 -27.72 9.38
C GLY A 228 -5.24 -26.98 10.56
N TYR A 229 -4.44 -26.43 11.48
CA TYR A 229 -4.89 -25.60 12.62
C TYR A 229 -4.16 -24.25 12.64
N GLU A 230 -3.63 -23.81 11.51
CA GLU A 230 -2.95 -22.53 11.37
C GLU A 230 -3.91 -21.34 11.54
N SER A 231 -3.34 -20.16 11.79
CA SER A 231 -4.11 -18.92 11.81
C SER A 231 -4.71 -18.66 10.42
N SER A 232 -6.04 -18.60 10.36
CA SER A 232 -6.80 -18.22 9.17
C SER A 232 -7.13 -16.72 9.16
N MET A 233 -7.49 -16.19 7.99
CA MET A 233 -8.05 -14.84 7.87
C MET A 233 -9.40 -14.68 8.58
N PHE A 234 -10.04 -15.79 8.97
CA PHE A 234 -11.34 -15.82 9.65
C PHE A 234 -11.23 -15.90 11.18
N ALA A 235 -10.30 -15.16 11.78
CA ALA A 235 -10.17 -15.07 13.22
C ALA A 235 -11.46 -14.57 13.90
N ARG A 236 -11.88 -15.21 14.98
CA ARG A 236 -13.09 -14.86 15.75
C ARG A 236 -13.17 -13.38 16.12
N ALA A 237 -12.04 -12.75 16.42
CA ALA A 237 -11.94 -11.32 16.75
C ALA A 237 -12.54 -10.38 15.67
N LEU A 238 -12.67 -10.85 14.43
CA LEU A 238 -13.21 -10.08 13.31
C LEU A 238 -14.73 -10.21 13.17
N TYR A 239 -15.36 -11.18 13.83
CA TYR A 239 -16.77 -11.48 13.68
C TYR A 239 -17.65 -10.75 14.70
N ALA A 240 -18.88 -10.42 14.28
CA ALA A 240 -19.93 -9.95 15.19
C ALA A 240 -20.10 -10.92 16.38
N GLY A 241 -20.08 -10.40 17.61
CA GLY A 241 -20.17 -11.22 18.82
C GLY A 241 -19.03 -12.23 19.02
N TYR A 242 -17.93 -12.12 18.26
CA TYR A 242 -16.78 -13.02 18.30
C TYR A 242 -17.08 -14.47 17.94
N SER A 243 -18.17 -14.69 17.20
CA SER A 243 -18.61 -15.99 16.70
C SER A 243 -18.98 -15.87 15.23
N GLY A 244 -18.56 -16.84 14.42
CA GLY A 244 -18.93 -16.92 13.00
C GLY A 244 -19.42 -18.33 12.66
N ASP A 245 -20.18 -18.44 11.58
CA ASP A 245 -20.63 -19.73 11.06
C ASP A 245 -19.57 -20.30 10.10
N PRO A 246 -18.96 -21.46 10.39
CA PRO A 246 -18.03 -22.12 9.48
C PRO A 246 -18.63 -22.46 8.12
N LYS A 247 -19.97 -22.58 8.03
CA LYS A 247 -20.67 -22.85 6.77
C LYS A 247 -20.98 -21.58 5.99
N ASN A 248 -20.90 -20.42 6.64
CA ASN A 248 -21.18 -19.11 6.07
C ASN A 248 -20.19 -18.06 6.61
N LEU A 249 -18.95 -18.12 6.13
CA LEU A 249 -17.84 -17.29 6.63
C LEU A 249 -18.04 -15.79 6.39
N GLU A 250 -18.91 -15.38 5.47
CA GLU A 250 -19.17 -13.96 5.25
C GLU A 250 -20.10 -13.36 6.32
N GLU A 251 -20.90 -14.20 6.98
CA GLU A 251 -21.84 -13.75 7.98
C GLU A 251 -21.13 -13.23 9.22
N GLY A 252 -21.38 -11.97 9.55
CA GLY A 252 -20.74 -11.31 10.69
C GLY A 252 -19.28 -10.93 10.47
N PHE A 253 -18.66 -11.26 9.34
CA PHE A 253 -17.25 -10.97 9.08
C PHE A 253 -16.98 -9.45 9.00
N LEU A 254 -15.89 -9.03 9.64
CA LEU A 254 -15.49 -7.63 9.85
C LEU A 254 -16.51 -6.73 10.59
N LYS A 255 -17.45 -7.34 11.33
CA LYS A 255 -18.51 -6.62 12.08
C LYS A 255 -18.34 -6.69 13.60
N SER A 256 -17.16 -7.08 14.10
CA SER A 256 -16.94 -7.13 15.55
C SER A 256 -16.89 -5.73 16.19
N SER A 257 -17.37 -5.64 17.43
CA SER A 257 -17.23 -4.44 18.26
C SER A 257 -15.76 -4.04 18.45
N MET A 258 -14.85 -5.03 18.49
CA MET A 258 -13.40 -4.81 18.58
C MET A 258 -12.87 -4.07 17.34
N MET A 259 -13.34 -4.43 16.15
CA MET A 259 -12.96 -3.77 14.91
C MET A 259 -13.48 -2.35 14.83
N VAL A 260 -14.75 -2.13 15.20
CA VAL A 260 -15.33 -0.77 15.25
C VAL A 260 -14.55 0.09 16.24
N LYS A 261 -14.20 -0.46 17.41
CA LYS A 261 -13.41 0.25 18.42
C LYS A 261 -12.00 0.56 17.92
N ALA A 262 -11.33 -0.38 17.26
CA ALA A 262 -10.01 -0.18 16.64
C ALA A 262 -10.05 0.89 15.54
N PHE A 263 -11.08 0.87 14.69
CA PHE A 263 -11.28 1.88 13.65
C PHE A 263 -11.38 3.28 14.26
N LYS A 264 -12.27 3.48 15.24
CA LYS A 264 -12.40 4.78 15.91
C LYS A 264 -11.11 5.18 16.64
N HIS A 265 -10.39 4.22 17.21
CA HIS A 265 -9.14 4.50 17.88
C HIS A 265 -8.07 5.05 16.91
N ILE A 266 -7.96 4.49 15.71
CA ILE A 266 -6.95 4.84 14.71
C ILE A 266 -7.36 6.07 13.88
N PHE A 267 -8.59 6.07 13.35
CA PHE A 267 -9.00 7.01 12.30
C PHE A 267 -9.70 8.26 12.84
N THR A 268 -10.24 8.21 14.07
CA THR A 268 -10.88 9.38 14.69
C THR A 268 -10.10 9.87 15.90
N SER A 269 -10.12 9.12 17.00
CA SER A 269 -9.26 9.39 18.17
C SER A 269 -9.40 8.27 19.23
N PRO A 270 -8.39 8.08 20.10
CA PRO A 270 -8.49 7.18 21.24
C PRO A 270 -9.67 7.45 22.19
N LYS A 271 -10.07 8.71 22.34
CA LYS A 271 -11.22 9.08 23.19
C LYS A 271 -12.54 8.66 22.54
N SER A 272 -12.68 8.90 21.24
CA SER A 272 -13.89 8.55 20.52
C SER A 272 -14.15 7.05 20.43
N SER A 273 -13.19 6.18 20.75
CA SER A 273 -13.41 4.74 20.79
C SER A 273 -13.99 4.25 22.13
N GLN A 274 -14.04 5.10 23.16
CA GLN A 274 -14.48 4.70 24.50
C GLN A 274 -15.99 4.41 24.60
N ASP A 275 -16.79 4.97 23.71
CA ASP A 275 -18.24 4.74 23.60
C ASP A 275 -18.61 3.39 22.96
N VAL A 276 -17.64 2.70 22.36
CA VAL A 276 -17.84 1.35 21.83
C VAL A 276 -17.60 0.34 22.94
N ASP A 277 -18.64 -0.38 23.34
CA ASP A 277 -18.51 -1.49 24.27
C ASP A 277 -18.14 -2.77 23.52
N VAL A 278 -17.00 -3.37 23.90
CA VAL A 278 -16.53 -4.63 23.30
C VAL A 278 -17.28 -5.84 23.84
N THR A 279 -17.90 -5.71 25.02
CA THR A 279 -18.63 -6.80 25.67
C THR A 279 -20.03 -7.01 25.09
N ILE A 280 -20.54 -6.04 24.31
CA ILE A 280 -21.80 -6.19 23.59
C ILE A 280 -21.57 -7.19 22.45
N CYS A 281 -21.94 -8.44 22.69
CA CYS A 281 -22.27 -9.36 21.63
C CYS A 281 -23.54 -8.81 20.96
N GLN A 282 -23.41 -8.17 19.79
CA GLN A 282 -24.57 -7.93 18.94
C GLN A 282 -25.07 -9.27 18.40
N ALA A 283 -25.75 -10.02 19.26
CA ALA A 283 -26.86 -10.85 18.83
C ALA A 283 -27.99 -9.87 18.51
N MET A 284 -27.96 -9.26 17.32
CA MET A 284 -29.21 -8.75 16.76
C MET A 284 -30.04 -9.99 16.42
N GLN A 285 -30.80 -10.44 17.41
CA GLN A 285 -32.10 -11.04 17.19
C GLN A 285 -32.93 -10.01 16.42
N VAL A 286 -33.18 -10.26 15.13
CA VAL A 286 -34.50 -10.48 14.49
C VAL A 286 -34.21 -10.76 13.01
#